data_AF-A0A7G7LIF3-F1
#
_entry.id   AF-A0A7G7LIF3-F1
#
_cell.length_a   1.000
_cell.length_b   1.000
_cell.length_c   1.000
_cell.angle_alpha   90.00
_cell.angle_beta   90.00
_cell.angle_gamma   90.00
#
_symmetry.space_group_name_H-M   'P 1'
#
loop_
_entity.id
_entity.type
_entity.pdbx_description
1 polymer ?
#
loop_
_entity_poly.entity_id
_entity_poly.type
_entity_poly.pdbx_seq_one_letter_code
_entity_poly.pdbx_strand_id
1 'polypeptide(L)'
;MSLPPGWKREEVVRQSGLSAGKTDVYYFTPDGKKIRSKPQLARILGEAFDLSAFDFRTGRTVYSACRKSKRQKGSSYDFARGVRHDASLVLPIRQTASIFKQPVTVIKNRSESKSKAELKHGIQDQPKQIFWEKRLQGLRACDSNEEVIPSMELPKQVQSIGPELTTENVLQSISAALHINTGPVVGQGASKQVILKNPSINMDTQQPHIQQILVSSDDIHRQEQRVQLARQKLQDLIQTLE
;
A
#
# COMPACT_ATOMS: atom_id res chain seq x y z
N MET A 1 11.13 -17.92 29.88
CA MET A 1 11.31 -18.25 28.45
C MET A 1 10.24 -19.26 28.08
N SER A 2 9.73 -19.22 26.85
CA SER A 2 8.66 -20.11 26.39
C SER A 2 9.15 -21.33 25.61
N LEU A 3 10.39 -21.77 25.87
CA LEU A 3 10.97 -22.99 25.28
C LEU A 3 10.95 -24.14 26.31
N PRO A 4 11.07 -25.41 25.87
CA PRO A 4 11.13 -26.55 26.78
C PRO A 4 12.23 -26.43 27.86
N PRO A 5 12.14 -27.19 28.96
CA PRO A 5 13.18 -27.23 29.98
C PRO A 5 14.57 -27.56 29.40
N GLY A 6 15.61 -26.93 29.96
CA GLY A 6 17.01 -27.14 29.53
C GLY A 6 17.51 -26.19 28.44
N TRP A 7 16.62 -25.41 27.80
CA TRP A 7 17.01 -24.40 26.83
C TRP A 7 17.51 -23.11 27.50
N LYS A 8 18.63 -22.58 27.03
CA LYS A 8 19.21 -21.31 27.53
C LYS A 8 19.24 -20.26 26.44
N ARG A 9 19.08 -18.99 26.81
CA ARG A 9 19.17 -17.82 25.92
C ARG A 9 20.29 -16.92 26.40
N GLU A 10 21.11 -16.46 25.46
CA GLU A 10 22.22 -15.55 25.69
C GLU A 10 22.10 -14.36 24.74
N GLU A 11 22.27 -13.14 25.27
CA GLU A 11 22.33 -11.91 24.48
C GLU A 11 23.76 -11.40 24.49
N VAL A 12 24.33 -11.21 23.31
CA VAL A 12 25.72 -10.73 23.15
C VAL A 12 25.69 -9.41 22.39
N VAL A 13 26.23 -8.36 23.02
CA VAL A 13 26.40 -7.04 22.39
C VAL A 13 27.71 -7.03 21.61
N ARG A 14 27.64 -6.61 20.34
CA ARG A 14 28.82 -6.47 19.48
C ARG A 14 29.71 -5.34 19.99
N GLN A 15 30.97 -5.64 20.24
CA GLN A 15 31.94 -4.70 20.81
C GLN A 15 32.67 -3.85 19.76
N SER A 16 32.69 -4.26 18.49
CA SER A 16 33.51 -3.61 17.45
C SER A 16 32.89 -3.69 16.04
N GLY A 17 33.41 -2.85 15.12
CA GLY A 17 32.99 -2.76 13.72
C GLY A 17 31.75 -1.90 13.47
N LEU A 18 31.30 -1.80 12.21
CA LEU A 18 30.15 -0.98 11.76
C LEU A 18 28.80 -1.32 12.41
N SER A 19 28.75 -2.39 13.21
CA SER A 19 27.55 -2.83 13.93
C SER A 19 27.77 -2.93 15.44
N ALA A 20 28.82 -2.29 15.96
CA ALA A 20 29.06 -2.15 17.40
C ALA A 20 27.81 -1.58 18.08
N GLY A 21 27.46 -2.12 19.25
CA GLY A 21 26.25 -1.79 19.99
C GLY A 21 25.00 -2.59 19.60
N LYS A 22 24.97 -3.27 18.45
CA LYS A 22 23.85 -4.19 18.13
C LYS A 22 23.95 -5.48 18.93
N THR A 23 22.77 -6.01 19.31
CA THR A 23 22.65 -7.24 20.11
C THR A 23 22.28 -8.45 19.25
N ASP A 24 23.08 -9.50 19.35
CA ASP A 24 22.79 -10.83 18.83
C ASP A 24 22.21 -11.73 19.92
N VAL A 25 21.23 -12.54 19.56
CA VAL A 25 20.57 -13.47 20.49
C VAL A 25 20.91 -14.90 20.07
N TYR A 26 21.38 -15.69 21.02
CA TYR A 26 21.69 -17.10 20.84
C TYR A 26 20.84 -17.96 21.76
N TYR A 27 20.49 -19.15 21.28
CA TYR A 27 19.89 -20.18 22.12
C TYR A 27 20.81 -21.39 22.19
N PHE A 28 20.80 -22.08 23.32
CA PHE A 28 21.54 -23.31 23.53
C PHE A 28 20.56 -24.44 23.81
N THR A 29 20.76 -25.56 23.11
CA THR A 29 20.06 -26.81 23.43
C THR A 29 20.47 -27.31 24.81
N PRO A 30 19.71 -28.23 25.42
CA PRO A 30 20.13 -28.93 26.64
C PRO A 30 21.52 -29.56 26.52
N ASP A 31 21.89 -30.00 25.31
CA ASP A 31 23.20 -30.57 24.97
C ASP A 31 24.29 -29.53 24.68
N GLY A 32 24.01 -28.23 24.86
CA GLY A 32 24.98 -27.15 24.67
C GLY A 32 25.18 -26.66 23.23
N LYS A 33 24.36 -27.10 22.27
CA LYS A 33 24.50 -26.69 20.86
C LYS A 33 23.98 -25.27 20.65
N LYS A 34 24.85 -24.40 20.10
CA LYS A 34 24.54 -22.98 19.84
C LYS A 34 23.68 -22.79 18.58
N ILE A 35 22.59 -22.05 18.74
CA ILE A 35 21.60 -21.74 17.71
C ILE A 35 21.50 -20.23 17.54
N ARG A 36 21.54 -19.78 16.29
CA ARG A 36 21.67 -18.36 15.90
C ARG A 36 20.46 -17.81 15.16
N SER A 37 19.43 -18.61 14.90
CA SER A 37 18.22 -18.15 14.21
C SER A 37 16.97 -18.98 14.52
N LYS A 38 15.78 -18.37 14.37
CA LYS A 38 14.47 -19.03 14.54
C LYS A 38 14.28 -20.26 13.64
N PRO A 39 14.65 -20.23 12.34
CA PRO A 39 14.52 -21.42 11.49
C PRO A 39 15.45 -22.56 11.89
N GLN A 40 16.63 -22.25 12.45
CA GLN A 40 17.53 -23.28 12.99
C GLN A 40 16.96 -23.90 14.27
N LEU A 41 16.34 -23.08 15.12
CA LEU A 41 15.62 -23.52 16.31
C LEU A 41 14.44 -24.46 15.93
N ALA A 42 13.65 -24.06 14.93
CA ALA A 42 12.52 -24.85 14.43
C ALA A 42 12.94 -26.24 13.89
N ARG A 43 14.07 -26.32 13.18
CA ARG A 43 14.60 -27.60 12.69
C ARG A 43 15.01 -28.57 13.80
N ILE A 44 15.45 -28.06 14.94
CA ILE A 44 15.89 -28.89 16.07
C ILE A 44 14.70 -29.32 16.93
N LEU A 45 13.71 -28.44 17.12
CA LEU A 45 12.50 -28.75 17.88
C LEU A 45 11.46 -29.56 17.06
N GLY A 46 11.53 -29.49 15.73
CA GLY A 46 10.63 -30.20 14.83
C GLY A 46 9.17 -29.75 14.95
N GLU A 47 8.25 -30.59 14.46
CA GLU A 47 6.80 -30.34 14.50
C GLU A 47 6.20 -30.48 15.92
N ALA A 48 6.96 -31.01 16.87
CA ALA A 48 6.52 -31.20 18.26
C ALA A 48 6.35 -29.87 19.01
N PHE A 49 6.93 -28.77 18.52
CA PHE A 49 6.86 -27.48 19.18
C PHE A 49 6.52 -26.35 18.20
N ASP A 50 5.32 -25.78 18.33
CA ASP A 50 4.89 -24.68 17.46
C ASP A 50 5.59 -23.36 17.85
N LEU A 51 6.46 -22.90 16.95
CA LEU A 51 7.17 -21.63 17.08
C LEU A 51 6.47 -20.49 16.34
N SER A 52 5.26 -20.66 15.82
CA SER A 52 4.51 -19.65 15.07
C SER A 52 4.41 -18.32 15.84
N ALA A 53 3.97 -18.38 17.09
CA ALA A 53 3.82 -17.24 18.00
C ALA A 53 5.09 -16.88 18.80
N PHE A 54 6.20 -17.60 18.60
CA PHE A 54 7.45 -17.39 19.33
C PHE A 54 8.29 -16.28 18.70
N ASP A 55 8.65 -15.25 19.46
CA ASP A 55 9.61 -14.24 19.03
C ASP A 55 11.03 -14.61 19.47
N PHE A 56 11.89 -14.84 18.48
CA PHE A 56 13.27 -15.25 18.70
C PHE A 56 14.11 -14.18 19.40
N ARG A 57 13.83 -12.90 19.16
CA ARG A 57 14.61 -11.81 19.77
C ARG A 57 14.26 -11.66 21.24
N THR A 58 12.99 -11.67 21.61
CA THR A 58 12.56 -11.48 23.02
C THR A 58 12.51 -12.78 23.83
N GLY A 59 12.46 -13.94 23.18
CA GLY A 59 12.36 -15.25 23.84
C GLY A 59 11.02 -15.49 24.54
N ARG A 60 9.98 -14.75 24.11
CA ARG A 60 8.61 -14.83 24.63
C ARG A 60 7.64 -15.23 23.53
N THR A 61 6.58 -15.94 23.91
CA THR A 61 5.45 -16.24 23.01
C THR A 61 4.45 -15.11 23.06
N VAL A 62 4.16 -14.49 21.92
CA VAL A 62 3.25 -13.34 21.80
C VAL A 62 1.93 -13.83 21.21
N TYR A 63 1.02 -14.29 22.08
CA TYR A 63 -0.30 -14.81 21.67
C TYR A 63 -1.26 -13.74 21.12
N SER A 64 -0.97 -12.44 21.32
CA SER A 64 -1.77 -11.33 20.79
C SER A 64 -1.67 -11.18 19.26
N ALA A 65 -0.64 -11.74 18.62
CA ALA A 65 -0.55 -11.81 17.17
C ALA A 65 -1.48 -12.88 16.55
N CYS A 66 -1.99 -13.83 17.35
CA CYS A 66 -2.86 -14.92 16.89
C CYS A 66 -4.36 -14.65 17.09
N ARG A 67 -4.77 -13.55 17.74
CA ARG A 67 -6.19 -13.25 18.03
C ARG A 67 -6.80 -12.21 17.08
N LYS A 68 -6.89 -12.53 15.78
CA LYS A 68 -7.87 -11.91 14.88
C LYS A 68 -8.47 -12.93 13.92
N SER A 69 -9.20 -13.91 14.45
CA SER A 69 -10.12 -14.72 13.62
C SER A 69 -11.25 -15.31 14.46
N LYS A 70 -12.08 -14.46 15.08
CA LYS A 70 -13.42 -14.87 15.52
C LYS A 70 -14.33 -13.67 15.86
N ARG A 71 -14.66 -12.84 14.87
CA ARG A 71 -15.92 -12.07 14.75
C ARG A 71 -15.74 -11.03 13.65
N GLN A 72 -16.47 -11.21 12.55
CA GLN A 72 -17.27 -10.18 11.88
C GLN A 72 -18.06 -10.92 10.78
N LYS A 73 -19.35 -11.12 11.04
CA LYS A 73 -20.33 -11.61 10.08
C LYS A 73 -20.86 -10.34 9.42
N GLY A 74 -20.45 -10.08 8.18
CA GLY A 74 -20.85 -8.91 7.41
C GLY A 74 -19.75 -7.87 7.24
N SER A 75 -18.87 -8.06 6.26
CA SER A 75 -18.20 -6.97 5.54
C SER A 75 -17.43 -7.56 4.37
N SER A 76 -17.76 -7.08 3.17
CA SER A 76 -16.98 -7.03 1.93
C SER A 76 -16.36 -8.33 1.41
N TYR A 77 -16.37 -8.51 0.10
CA TYR A 77 -15.65 -9.58 -0.60
C TYR A 77 -14.14 -9.38 -0.42
N ASP A 78 -13.63 -9.90 0.69
CA ASP A 78 -12.25 -9.74 1.11
C ASP A 78 -11.41 -10.88 0.50
N PHE A 79 -10.69 -10.57 -0.58
CA PHE A 79 -9.71 -11.47 -1.21
C PHE A 79 -8.48 -11.73 -0.29
N ALA A 80 -8.42 -11.13 0.90
CA ALA A 80 -7.27 -11.09 1.80
C ALA A 80 -7.03 -12.32 2.69
N ARG A 81 -7.55 -13.52 2.36
CA ARG A 81 -7.23 -14.76 3.12
C ARG A 81 -5.96 -15.51 2.67
N GLY A 82 -5.05 -14.83 1.97
CA GLY A 82 -3.90 -15.50 1.33
C GLY A 82 -2.52 -15.35 1.96
N VAL A 83 -2.25 -14.32 2.78
CA VAL A 83 -0.87 -14.09 3.26
C VAL A 83 -0.64 -14.85 4.56
N ARG A 84 -0.50 -16.17 4.43
CA ARG A 84 0.07 -17.01 5.47
C ARG A 84 1.49 -16.48 5.74
N HIS A 85 1.85 -16.30 7.01
CA HIS A 85 3.26 -16.27 7.40
C HIS A 85 3.86 -17.60 6.96
N ASP A 86 4.48 -17.63 5.78
CA ASP A 86 5.09 -18.83 5.24
C ASP A 86 6.39 -19.11 6.00
N ALA A 87 6.23 -19.73 7.16
CA ALA A 87 7.27 -20.49 7.82
C ALA A 87 7.31 -21.95 7.31
N SER A 88 6.69 -22.25 6.15
CA SER A 88 6.77 -23.58 5.59
C SER A 88 8.17 -23.79 5.01
N LEU A 89 8.78 -24.92 5.37
CA LEU A 89 10.06 -25.37 4.85
C LEU A 89 9.93 -25.98 3.44
N VAL A 90 8.77 -25.82 2.80
CA VAL A 90 8.46 -26.46 1.52
C VAL A 90 8.91 -25.52 0.40
N LEU A 91 9.83 -25.97 -0.44
CA LEU A 91 10.27 -25.22 -1.62
C LEU A 91 9.08 -24.92 -2.54
N PRO A 92 9.07 -23.79 -3.26
CA PRO A 92 7.98 -23.45 -4.19
C PRO A 92 7.73 -24.58 -5.20
N ILE A 93 6.48 -25.05 -5.27
CA ILE A 93 6.05 -26.12 -6.18
C ILE A 93 5.45 -25.49 -7.44
N ARG A 94 5.79 -26.02 -8.62
CA ARG A 94 5.17 -25.59 -9.89
C ARG A 94 3.66 -25.83 -9.86
N GLN A 95 2.88 -24.81 -10.18
CA GLN A 95 1.43 -24.89 -10.37
C GLN A 95 1.08 -25.29 -11.82
N THR A 96 1.72 -26.33 -12.34
CA THR A 96 1.26 -26.94 -13.60
C THR A 96 0.24 -28.02 -13.26
N ALA A 97 -0.68 -28.33 -14.19
CA ALA A 97 -1.73 -29.33 -14.01
C ALA A 97 -1.24 -30.79 -13.83
N SER A 98 0.05 -31.00 -13.56
CA SER A 98 0.64 -32.32 -13.34
C SER A 98 0.64 -32.66 -11.84
N ILE A 99 0.05 -33.81 -11.53
CA ILE A 99 -0.10 -34.38 -10.18
C ILE A 99 1.21 -34.86 -9.53
N PHE A 100 2.29 -35.01 -10.31
CA PHE A 100 3.59 -35.39 -9.77
C PHE A 100 4.48 -34.16 -9.57
N LYS A 101 4.82 -33.88 -8.31
CA LYS A 101 5.74 -32.81 -7.93
C LYS A 101 7.15 -33.17 -8.39
N GLN A 102 7.61 -32.58 -9.49
CA GLN A 102 9.00 -32.69 -9.91
C GLN A 102 9.82 -31.56 -9.28
N PRO A 103 11.02 -31.85 -8.74
CA PRO A 103 11.92 -30.82 -8.23
C PRO A 103 12.39 -29.91 -9.38
N VAL A 104 12.37 -28.60 -9.15
CA VAL A 104 12.88 -27.61 -10.12
C VAL A 104 14.31 -27.24 -9.75
N THR A 105 15.21 -27.31 -10.73
CA THR A 105 16.60 -26.85 -10.57
C THR A 105 16.65 -25.32 -10.61
N VAL A 106 17.10 -24.70 -9.51
CA VAL A 106 17.30 -23.24 -9.46
C VAL A 106 18.63 -22.91 -10.12
N ILE A 107 18.60 -22.34 -11.32
CA ILE A 107 19.80 -21.82 -11.99
C ILE A 107 20.05 -20.39 -11.49
N LYS A 108 21.22 -20.14 -10.90
CA LYS A 108 21.68 -18.79 -10.54
C LYS A 108 22.73 -18.32 -11.54
N ASN A 109 22.47 -17.23 -12.24
CA ASN A 109 23.39 -16.67 -13.24
C ASN A 109 24.68 -16.08 -12.65
N ARG A 110 24.79 -15.94 -11.32
CA ARG A 110 26.00 -15.48 -10.62
C ARG A 110 26.20 -16.29 -9.34
N SER A 111 27.35 -16.94 -9.21
CA SER A 111 27.76 -17.77 -8.06
C SER A 111 27.86 -16.97 -6.75
N GLU A 112 28.11 -15.68 -6.83
CA GLU A 112 28.28 -14.78 -5.67
C GLU A 112 26.96 -14.16 -5.17
N SER A 113 25.84 -14.42 -5.86
CA SER A 113 24.55 -13.85 -5.48
C SER A 113 24.00 -14.52 -4.21
N LYS A 114 24.37 -13.93 -3.07
CA LYS A 114 23.75 -14.18 -1.77
C LYS A 114 22.34 -13.60 -1.79
N SER A 115 21.38 -14.39 -2.28
CA SER A 115 19.96 -14.12 -2.10
C SER A 115 19.69 -13.99 -0.60
N LYS A 116 19.49 -12.76 -0.12
CA LYS A 116 19.23 -12.46 1.29
C LYS A 116 17.91 -13.16 1.66
N ALA A 117 18.01 -14.29 2.37
CA ALA A 117 16.85 -15.11 2.71
C ALA A 117 15.84 -14.41 3.65
N GLU A 118 16.24 -13.29 4.24
CA GLU A 118 15.37 -12.39 4.98
C GLU A 118 15.47 -10.99 4.39
N LEU A 119 14.71 -10.70 3.34
CA LEU A 119 14.09 -9.38 3.29
C LEU A 119 13.08 -9.40 4.44
N LYS A 120 13.43 -8.77 5.56
CA LYS A 120 12.41 -8.33 6.50
C LYS A 120 11.58 -7.33 5.72
N HIS A 121 10.54 -7.83 5.05
CA HIS A 121 9.49 -6.99 4.52
C HIS A 121 9.01 -6.21 5.74
N GLY A 122 9.20 -4.90 5.72
CA GLY A 122 8.62 -4.02 6.74
C GLY A 122 7.11 -4.13 6.70
N ILE A 123 6.41 -3.16 7.28
CA ILE A 123 4.99 -2.99 6.95
C ILE A 123 4.94 -2.79 5.43
N GLN A 124 4.50 -3.82 4.69
CA GLN A 124 4.31 -3.68 3.25
C GLN A 124 2.99 -2.99 3.08
N ASP A 125 3.06 -1.73 2.68
CA ASP A 125 1.88 -1.06 2.17
C ASP A 125 1.34 -1.86 1.00
N GLN A 126 0.03 -2.06 1.01
CA GLN A 126 -0.64 -2.75 -0.08
C GLN A 126 -0.32 -2.02 -1.40
N PRO A 127 0.04 -2.74 -2.47
CA PRO A 127 0.29 -2.10 -3.75
C PRO A 127 -0.96 -1.31 -4.18
N LYS A 128 -0.82 -0.01 -4.37
CA LYS A 128 -1.89 0.87 -4.84
C LYS A 128 -1.79 1.01 -6.35
N GLN A 129 -2.93 0.89 -7.05
CA GLN A 129 -3.01 1.16 -8.48
C GLN A 129 -3.18 2.67 -8.70
N ILE A 130 -2.21 3.31 -9.34
CA ILE A 130 -2.17 4.78 -9.48
C ILE A 130 -3.15 5.28 -10.54
N PHE A 131 -3.38 4.55 -11.64
CA PHE A 131 -4.29 4.94 -12.72
C PHE A 131 -5.46 3.96 -12.85
N TRP A 132 -6.20 3.75 -11.76
CA TRP A 132 -7.33 2.83 -11.78
C TRP A 132 -8.50 3.38 -12.61
N GLU A 133 -8.62 4.69 -12.73
CA GLU A 133 -9.67 5.39 -13.49
C GLU A 133 -9.59 5.11 -14.99
N LYS A 134 -8.42 4.76 -15.53
CA LYS A 134 -8.32 4.25 -16.91
C LYS A 134 -9.14 2.98 -17.13
N ARG A 135 -9.40 2.19 -16.09
CA ARG A 135 -10.29 1.01 -16.20
C ARG A 135 -11.74 1.38 -16.42
N LEU A 136 -12.13 2.61 -16.10
CA LEU A 136 -13.45 3.17 -16.37
C LEU A 136 -13.49 3.95 -17.69
N GLN A 137 -12.39 3.98 -18.45
CA GLN A 137 -12.37 4.64 -19.75
C GLN A 137 -13.34 3.95 -20.71
N GLY A 138 -14.14 4.74 -21.43
CA GLY A 138 -15.19 4.26 -22.32
C GLY A 138 -16.51 3.94 -21.61
N LEU A 139 -16.55 3.89 -20.27
CA LEU A 139 -17.79 3.84 -19.52
C LEU A 139 -18.38 5.24 -19.39
N ARG A 140 -19.68 5.35 -19.63
CA ARG A 140 -20.44 6.60 -19.57
C ARG A 140 -21.64 6.40 -18.66
N ALA A 141 -22.02 7.43 -17.93
CA ALA A 141 -23.25 7.40 -17.15
C ALA A 141 -24.45 7.54 -18.09
N CYS A 142 -25.52 6.80 -17.81
CA CYS A 142 -26.80 6.91 -18.49
C CYS A 142 -27.93 7.09 -17.49
N ASP A 143 -29.04 7.65 -17.94
CA ASP A 143 -30.26 7.75 -17.14
C ASP A 143 -31.10 6.46 -17.21
N SER A 144 -32.31 6.48 -16.62
CA SER A 144 -33.23 5.34 -16.64
C SER A 144 -33.75 4.96 -18.03
N ASN A 145 -33.58 5.84 -19.02
CA ASN A 145 -33.97 5.62 -20.41
C ASN A 145 -32.78 5.23 -21.28
N GLU A 146 -31.63 4.92 -20.67
CA GLU A 146 -30.36 4.60 -21.34
C GLU A 146 -29.74 5.78 -22.12
N GLU A 147 -30.25 7.01 -21.92
CA GLU A 147 -29.69 8.20 -22.56
C GLU A 147 -28.39 8.61 -21.86
N VAL A 148 -27.37 8.88 -22.67
CA VAL A 148 -26.02 9.12 -22.16
C VAL A 148 -25.94 10.52 -21.56
N ILE A 149 -25.59 10.59 -20.28
CA ILE A 149 -25.40 11.84 -19.56
C ILE A 149 -24.07 12.47 -20.03
N PRO A 150 -24.09 13.70 -20.58
CA PRO A 150 -22.88 14.40 -20.98
C PRO A 150 -21.96 14.63 -19.78
N SER A 151 -20.66 14.41 -19.97
CA SER A 151 -19.67 14.77 -18.95
C SER A 151 -19.58 16.28 -18.82
N MET A 152 -19.40 16.77 -17.58
CA MET A 152 -19.15 18.18 -17.35
C MET A 152 -17.78 18.60 -17.93
N GLU A 153 -17.69 19.85 -18.38
CA GLU A 153 -16.41 20.45 -18.74
C GLU A 153 -15.65 20.90 -17.49
N LEU A 154 -14.34 20.64 -17.47
CA LEU A 154 -13.48 21.10 -16.40
C LEU A 154 -13.00 22.55 -16.66
N PRO A 155 -12.90 23.40 -15.61
CA PRO A 155 -12.30 24.71 -15.73
C PRO A 155 -10.87 24.62 -16.27
N LYS A 156 -10.44 25.64 -17.04
CA LYS A 156 -9.08 25.68 -17.64
C LYS A 156 -7.92 25.58 -16.63
N GLN A 157 -8.18 25.97 -15.38
CA GLN A 157 -7.23 25.87 -14.28
C GLN A 157 -7.02 24.41 -13.81
N VAL A 158 -8.01 23.54 -14.02
CA VAL A 158 -7.96 22.12 -13.63
C VAL A 158 -7.32 21.34 -14.76
N GLN A 159 -5.99 21.22 -14.70
CA GLN A 159 -5.22 20.51 -15.72
C GLN A 159 -4.97 19.06 -15.32
N SER A 160 -5.22 18.13 -16.23
CA SER A 160 -4.93 16.71 -16.01
C SER A 160 -3.42 16.44 -15.92
N ILE A 161 -3.03 15.55 -15.00
CA ILE A 161 -1.64 15.13 -14.84
C ILE A 161 -1.55 13.61 -14.80
N GLY A 162 -0.80 13.05 -15.75
CA GLY A 162 -0.70 11.61 -15.96
C GLY A 162 -0.70 11.26 -17.44
N PRO A 163 -0.44 9.99 -17.77
CA PRO A 163 -0.40 9.52 -19.15
C PRO A 163 -1.83 9.47 -19.72
N GLU A 164 -2.12 10.29 -20.72
CA GLU A 164 -3.33 10.22 -21.56
C GLU A 164 -4.64 10.12 -20.74
N LEU A 165 -4.83 11.02 -19.77
CA LEU A 165 -6.07 11.07 -18.99
C LEU A 165 -7.10 11.95 -19.68
N THR A 166 -8.31 11.42 -19.86
CA THR A 166 -9.45 12.20 -20.35
C THR A 166 -10.09 13.01 -19.23
N THR A 167 -10.97 13.96 -19.58
CA THR A 167 -11.75 14.76 -18.62
C THR A 167 -12.55 13.87 -17.67
N GLU A 168 -13.14 12.79 -18.18
CA GLU A 168 -13.91 11.82 -17.38
C GLU A 168 -13.01 11.11 -16.36
N ASN A 169 -11.79 10.70 -16.74
CA ASN A 169 -10.86 10.07 -15.81
C ASN A 169 -10.48 11.02 -14.68
N VAL A 170 -10.28 12.30 -15.00
CA VAL A 170 -9.98 13.33 -13.99
C VAL A 170 -11.17 13.52 -13.05
N LEU A 171 -12.39 13.59 -13.57
CA LEU A 171 -13.60 13.72 -12.76
C LEU A 171 -13.82 12.52 -11.83
N GLN A 172 -13.55 11.30 -12.32
CA GLN A 172 -13.58 10.08 -11.51
C GLN A 172 -12.55 10.14 -10.37
N SER A 173 -11.32 10.59 -10.68
CA SER A 173 -10.24 10.76 -9.71
C SER A 173 -10.59 11.80 -8.64
N ILE A 174 -11.13 12.96 -9.04
CA ILE A 174 -11.61 14.01 -8.12
C ILE A 174 -12.75 13.48 -7.25
N SER A 175 -13.73 12.81 -7.85
CA SER A 175 -14.88 12.26 -7.11
C SER A 175 -14.44 11.23 -6.07
N ALA A 176 -13.50 10.35 -6.42
CA ALA A 176 -12.93 9.39 -5.49
C ALA A 176 -12.13 10.08 -4.37
N ALA A 177 -11.34 11.11 -4.70
CA ALA A 177 -10.61 11.88 -3.70
C ALA A 177 -11.57 12.57 -2.72
N LEU A 178 -12.65 13.19 -3.21
CA LEU A 178 -13.67 13.83 -2.35
C LEU A 178 -14.46 12.83 -1.50
N HIS A 179 -14.65 11.60 -1.99
CA HIS A 179 -15.41 10.58 -1.28
C HIS A 179 -14.59 9.87 -0.19
N ILE A 180 -13.32 9.57 -0.50
CA ILE A 180 -12.47 8.71 0.34
C ILE A 180 -11.58 9.56 1.26
N ASN A 181 -11.12 10.72 0.80
CA ASN A 181 -10.20 11.55 1.55
C ASN A 181 -10.96 12.51 2.48
N THR A 182 -10.49 12.64 3.72
CA THR A 182 -11.00 13.60 4.71
C THR A 182 -10.17 14.88 4.76
N GLY A 183 -9.01 14.88 4.10
CA GLY A 183 -8.11 16.03 4.01
C GLY A 183 -8.39 16.94 2.81
N PRO A 184 -7.63 18.04 2.68
CA PRO A 184 -7.79 18.98 1.58
C PRO A 184 -7.43 18.34 0.24
N VAL A 185 -8.24 18.62 -0.77
CA VAL A 185 -8.00 18.21 -2.17
C VAL A 185 -7.34 19.37 -2.90
N VAL A 186 -6.02 19.28 -3.07
CA VAL A 186 -5.18 20.32 -3.68
C VAL A 186 -4.62 19.93 -5.05
N GLY A 187 -4.57 18.63 -5.35
CA GLY A 187 -3.94 18.07 -6.55
C GLY A 187 -2.48 17.68 -6.34
N GLN A 188 -1.83 17.26 -7.43
CA GLN A 188 -0.45 16.79 -7.43
C GLN A 188 0.54 17.95 -7.36
N GLY A 189 1.38 17.97 -6.31
CA GLY A 189 2.42 19.00 -6.15
C GLY A 189 3.61 18.85 -7.09
N ALA A 190 3.88 17.65 -7.57
CA ALA A 190 4.92 17.43 -8.58
C ALA A 190 4.51 18.01 -9.93
N SER A 191 5.49 18.49 -10.71
CA SER A 191 5.22 19.02 -12.04
C SER A 191 4.87 17.90 -13.04
N LYS A 192 4.05 18.22 -14.04
CA LYS A 192 3.70 17.29 -15.13
C LYS A 192 4.91 16.59 -15.76
N GLN A 193 6.02 17.32 -15.97
CA GLN A 193 7.23 16.74 -16.54
C GLN A 193 7.89 15.70 -15.63
N VAL A 194 7.90 15.93 -14.32
CA VAL A 194 8.48 15.01 -13.33
C VAL A 194 7.61 13.76 -13.19
N ILE A 195 6.28 13.94 -13.16
CA ILE A 195 5.35 12.82 -13.10
C ILE A 195 5.46 11.94 -14.33
N LEU A 196 5.50 12.50 -15.54
CA LEU A 196 5.61 11.70 -16.77
C LEU A 196 6.90 10.88 -16.87
N LYS A 197 8.01 11.34 -16.26
CA LYS A 197 9.27 10.58 -16.23
C LYS A 197 9.19 9.35 -15.35
N ASN A 198 8.53 9.44 -14.20
CA ASN A 198 8.36 8.31 -13.29
C ASN A 198 7.05 8.43 -12.48
N PRO A 199 5.91 8.06 -13.08
CA PRO A 199 4.61 8.26 -12.44
C PRO A 199 4.47 7.47 -11.14
N SER A 200 5.10 6.30 -11.06
CA SER A 200 5.00 5.40 -9.92
C SER A 200 5.60 5.95 -8.63
N ILE A 201 6.59 6.84 -8.75
CA ILE A 201 7.30 7.43 -7.60
C ILE A 201 6.79 8.84 -7.31
N ASN A 202 6.45 9.60 -8.36
CA ASN A 202 6.21 11.03 -8.26
C ASN A 202 4.72 11.41 -8.08
N MET A 203 3.81 10.44 -8.10
CA MET A 203 2.40 10.69 -7.84
C MET A 203 2.03 10.45 -6.39
N ASP A 204 1.33 11.42 -5.81
CA ASP A 204 0.67 11.28 -4.52
C ASP A 204 -0.65 10.52 -4.69
N THR A 205 -0.72 9.33 -4.12
CA THR A 205 -1.93 8.47 -4.13
C THR A 205 -3.08 9.01 -3.30
N GLN A 206 -2.89 10.08 -2.52
CA GLN A 206 -3.93 10.72 -1.70
C GLN A 206 -4.55 11.95 -2.38
N GLN A 207 -3.98 12.40 -3.49
CA GLN A 207 -4.48 13.53 -4.27
C GLN A 207 -4.98 13.05 -5.64
N PRO A 208 -5.97 13.74 -6.23
CA PRO A 208 -6.48 13.38 -7.56
C PRO A 208 -5.45 13.65 -8.66
N HIS A 209 -5.69 13.11 -9.85
CA HIS A 209 -4.82 13.22 -11.03
C HIS A 209 -4.95 14.58 -11.75
N ILE A 210 -4.88 15.66 -10.98
CA ILE A 210 -4.82 17.05 -11.47
C ILE A 210 -3.53 17.70 -11.01
N GLN A 211 -2.99 18.61 -11.82
CA GLN A 211 -1.91 19.50 -11.37
C GLN A 211 -2.42 20.32 -10.18
N GLN A 212 -1.56 20.53 -9.18
CA GLN A 212 -1.88 21.37 -8.04
C GLN A 212 -2.47 22.72 -8.49
N ILE A 213 -3.63 23.06 -7.95
CA ILE A 213 -4.31 24.32 -8.25
C ILE A 213 -3.76 25.39 -7.33
N LEU A 214 -3.21 26.45 -7.92
CA LEU A 214 -2.73 27.63 -7.20
C LEU A 214 -3.66 28.78 -7.51
N VAL A 215 -4.31 29.32 -6.47
CA VAL A 215 -5.19 30.48 -6.60
C VAL A 215 -4.35 31.74 -6.60
N SER A 216 -4.32 32.45 -7.71
CA SER A 216 -3.61 33.72 -7.84
C SER A 216 -4.48 34.91 -7.40
N SER A 217 -3.84 36.05 -7.11
CA SER A 217 -4.58 37.30 -6.84
C SER A 217 -5.50 37.66 -8.01
N ASP A 218 -5.09 37.43 -9.26
CA ASP A 218 -5.93 37.71 -10.42
C ASP A 218 -7.17 36.82 -10.48
N ASP A 219 -7.07 35.57 -10.02
CA ASP A 219 -8.23 34.68 -9.91
C ASP A 219 -9.24 35.21 -8.89
N ILE A 220 -8.74 35.73 -7.75
CA ILE A 220 -9.56 36.35 -6.72
C ILE A 220 -10.28 37.58 -7.27
N HIS A 221 -9.56 38.52 -7.88
CA HIS A 221 -10.15 39.74 -8.45
C HIS A 221 -11.20 39.43 -9.53
N ARG A 222 -10.94 38.46 -10.42
CA ARG A 222 -11.94 38.01 -11.42
C ARG A 222 -13.19 37.46 -10.76
N GLN A 223 -13.03 36.67 -9.70
CA GLN A 223 -14.17 36.09 -9.00
C GLN A 223 -14.98 37.15 -8.25
N GLU A 224 -14.31 38.12 -7.61
CA GLU A 224 -14.95 39.26 -6.96
C GLU A 224 -15.77 40.09 -7.95
N GLN A 225 -15.22 40.39 -9.12
CA GLN A 225 -15.91 41.12 -10.17
C GLN A 225 -17.17 40.37 -10.64
N ARG A 226 -17.09 39.05 -10.83
CA ARG A 226 -18.26 38.22 -11.19
C ARG A 226 -19.35 38.28 -10.14
N VAL A 227 -18.97 38.24 -8.85
CA VAL A 227 -19.93 38.34 -7.73
C VAL A 227 -20.58 39.72 -7.69
N GLN A 228 -19.81 40.79 -7.89
CA GLN A 228 -20.36 42.15 -7.94
C GLN A 228 -21.38 42.32 -9.07
N LEU A 229 -21.06 41.84 -10.28
CA LEU A 229 -21.99 41.87 -11.42
C LEU A 229 -23.26 41.05 -11.16
N ALA A 230 -23.13 39.87 -10.54
CA ALA A 230 -24.29 39.06 -10.19
C ALA A 230 -25.19 39.75 -9.16
N ARG A 231 -24.61 40.46 -8.17
CA ARG A 231 -25.35 41.25 -7.18
C ARG A 231 -26.09 42.43 -7.82
N GLN A 232 -25.44 43.15 -8.73
CA GLN A 232 -26.08 44.22 -9.50
C GLN A 232 -27.27 43.70 -10.30
N LYS A 233 -27.09 42.62 -11.08
CA LYS A 233 -28.19 42.02 -11.84
C LYS A 233 -29.35 41.60 -10.97
N LEU A 234 -29.07 41.04 -9.79
CA LEU A 234 -30.11 40.65 -8.84
C LEU A 234 -30.85 41.88 -8.30
N GLN A 235 -30.13 42.96 -7.97
CA GLN A 235 -30.72 44.21 -7.51
C GLN A 235 -31.64 44.81 -8.58
N ASP A 236 -31.20 44.88 -9.84
CA ASP A 236 -31.99 45.42 -10.94
C ASP A 236 -33.29 44.62 -11.13
N LEU A 237 -33.20 43.28 -11.10
CA LEU A 237 -34.39 42.40 -11.20
C LEU A 237 -35.37 42.61 -10.04
N ILE A 238 -34.87 42.78 -8.82
CA ILE A 238 -35.70 43.06 -7.65
C ILE A 238 -36.41 44.41 -7.82
N GLN A 239 -35.69 45.45 -8.26
CA GLN A 239 -36.29 46.76 -8.52
C GLN A 239 -37.35 46.73 -9.63
N THR A 240 -37.21 45.85 -10.63
CA THR A 240 -38.25 45.71 -11.67
C THR A 240 -39.50 44.95 -11.21
N LEU A 241 -39.46 44.28 -10.05
CA LEU A 241 -40.59 43.57 -9.47
C LEU A 241 -41.40 44.41 -8.47
N GLU A 242 -40.85 45.56 -8.02
CA GLU A 242 -41.52 46.58 -7.22
C GLU A 242 -42.20 47.64 -8.09
#